data_AF-A0A0D1CKQ7-F1
#
_entry.id   AF-A0A0D1CKQ7-F1
#
_cell.length_a   1.000
_cell.length_b   1.000
_cell.length_c   1.000
_cell.angle_alpha   90.00
_cell.angle_beta   90.00
_cell.angle_gamma   90.00
#
_symmetry.space_group_name_H-M   'P 1'
#
loop_
_entity.id
_entity.type
_entity.pdbx_description
1 polymer ?
#
loop_
_entity_poly.entity_id
_entity_poly.type
_entity_poly.pdbx_seq_one_letter_code
_entity_poly.pdbx_strand_id
1 'polypeptide(L)'
;MRLALVPILAGLLLACTATPQLAQEPLSGPRANVARALPFYGFGDVDVERLSNNQVMQIYSLIHSERSQGDIRQLIRSTIEPGLLQRGVDRLRDRL
;
A
#
# COMPACT_ATOMS: atom_id res chain seq x y z
N MET A 1 -13.39 45.06 52.65
CA MET A 1 -14.36 44.02 52.23
C MET A 1 -14.16 43.86 50.73
N ARG A 2 -13.40 42.85 50.28
CA ARG A 2 -13.78 41.45 50.04
C ARG A 2 -14.00 41.23 48.53
N LEU A 3 -13.11 40.41 47.93
CA LEU A 3 -13.37 39.47 46.82
C LEU A 3 -13.62 40.12 45.43
N ALA A 4 -13.14 39.63 44.29
CA ALA A 4 -12.39 38.46 43.86
C ALA A 4 -11.94 38.77 42.38
N LEU A 5 -10.75 38.36 41.90
CA LEU A 5 -10.53 37.09 41.17
C LEU A 5 -11.44 37.01 39.91
N VAL A 6 -11.03 36.84 38.65
CA VAL A 6 -10.00 36.01 38.00
C VAL A 6 -9.80 36.55 36.57
N PRO A 7 -8.62 36.38 35.95
CA PRO A 7 -8.29 36.84 34.60
C PRO A 7 -8.23 35.68 33.57
N ILE A 8 -7.82 35.99 32.32
CA ILE A 8 -7.09 35.10 31.39
C ILE A 8 -7.89 34.19 30.39
N LEU A 9 -7.41 34.23 29.13
CA LEU A 9 -7.34 33.18 28.08
C LEU A 9 -8.57 32.82 27.22
N ALA A 10 -8.47 33.14 25.92
CA ALA A 10 -8.32 32.17 24.81
C ALA A 10 -8.62 32.91 23.49
N GLY A 11 -7.68 33.27 22.62
CA GLY A 11 -6.52 32.49 22.24
C GLY A 11 -6.91 31.29 21.37
N LEU A 12 -7.88 31.40 20.46
CA LEU A 12 -8.13 30.36 19.47
C LEU A 12 -7.37 30.69 18.18
N LEU A 13 -6.11 30.23 18.18
CA LEU A 13 -5.32 30.04 16.97
C LEU A 13 -6.15 29.26 15.96
N LEU A 14 -6.43 29.89 14.81
CA LEU A 14 -6.88 29.21 13.62
C LEU A 14 -5.72 28.33 13.14
N ALA A 15 -5.66 27.10 13.65
CA ALA A 15 -4.76 26.09 13.17
C ALA A 15 -5.14 25.78 11.72
N CYS A 16 -4.37 26.29 10.76
CA CYS A 16 -4.29 25.73 9.42
C CYS A 16 -3.90 24.26 9.55
N THR A 17 -4.89 23.37 9.62
CA THR A 17 -4.68 21.97 9.30
C THR A 17 -4.45 21.90 7.80
N ALA A 18 -3.21 22.13 7.38
CA ALA A 18 -2.75 21.67 6.09
C ALA A 18 -2.85 20.14 6.13
N THR A 19 -4.01 19.61 5.74
CA THR A 19 -4.14 18.20 5.38
C THR A 19 -3.05 17.94 4.34
N PRO A 20 -2.10 17.02 4.60
CA PRO A 20 -1.23 16.55 3.54
C PRO A 20 -2.14 15.86 2.52
N GLN A 21 -2.52 16.60 1.50
CA GLN A 21 -3.14 16.06 0.31
C GLN A 21 -2.03 15.21 -0.30
N LEU A 22 -2.10 13.90 -0.05
CA LEU A 22 -1.37 12.89 -0.80
C LEU A 22 -1.76 13.12 -2.26
N ALA A 23 -1.00 13.95 -2.96
CA ALA A 23 -1.08 14.10 -4.39
C ALA A 23 -0.70 12.73 -4.95
N GLN A 24 -1.72 11.92 -5.23
CA GLN A 24 -1.56 10.68 -5.97
C GLN A 24 -1.10 11.10 -7.36
N GLU A 25 0.21 11.07 -7.59
CA GLU A 25 0.75 11.25 -8.92
C GLU A 25 0.06 10.22 -9.83
N PRO A 26 -0.44 10.62 -11.00
CA PRO A 26 -1.07 9.69 -11.91
C PRO A 26 -0.09 8.56 -12.23
N LEU A 27 -0.50 7.32 -11.92
CA LEU A 27 0.31 6.13 -12.19
C LEU A 27 0.74 6.17 -13.66
N SER A 28 2.04 6.17 -13.92
CA SER A 28 2.61 6.22 -15.26
C SER A 28 3.51 5.01 -15.52
N GLY A 29 3.72 4.68 -16.79
CA GLY A 29 4.62 3.61 -17.22
C GLY A 29 4.26 2.22 -16.67
N PRO A 30 5.24 1.43 -16.18
CA PRO A 30 5.02 0.06 -15.70
C PRO A 30 3.95 -0.04 -14.60
N ARG A 31 3.86 0.98 -13.73
CA ARG A 31 2.92 0.98 -12.61
C ARG A 31 1.46 1.08 -13.08
N ALA A 32 1.20 1.92 -14.07
CA ALA A 32 -0.12 2.03 -14.70
C ALA A 32 -0.56 0.73 -15.39
N ASN A 33 0.39 0.07 -16.07
CA ASN A 33 0.15 -1.19 -16.74
C ASN A 33 -0.19 -2.30 -15.74
N VAL A 34 0.59 -2.40 -14.65
CA VAL A 34 0.31 -3.33 -13.55
C VAL A 34 -1.06 -3.06 -12.90
N ALA A 35 -1.40 -1.80 -12.62
CA ALA A 35 -2.71 -1.45 -12.05
C ALA A 35 -3.89 -1.86 -12.93
N ARG A 36 -3.73 -1.76 -14.26
CA ARG A 36 -4.75 -2.24 -15.21
C ARG A 36 -4.79 -3.76 -15.30
N ALA A 37 -3.64 -4.43 -15.18
CA ALA A 37 -3.52 -5.87 -15.38
C ALA A 37 -3.96 -6.71 -14.17
N LEU A 38 -3.64 -6.28 -12.95
CA LEU A 38 -3.88 -7.05 -11.71
C LEU A 38 -5.33 -7.51 -11.50
N PRO A 39 -6.38 -6.72 -11.81
CA PRO A 39 -7.76 -7.18 -11.72
C PRO A 39 -8.06 -8.42 -12.57
N PHE A 40 -7.46 -8.54 -13.77
CA PHE A 40 -7.64 -9.71 -14.64
C PHE A 40 -7.05 -11.00 -14.06
N TYR A 41 -6.09 -10.87 -13.14
CA TYR A 41 -5.48 -12.00 -12.43
C TYR A 41 -6.13 -12.27 -11.05
N GLY A 42 -7.18 -11.52 -10.70
CA GLY A 42 -7.90 -11.64 -9.42
C GLY A 42 -7.26 -10.89 -8.25
N PHE A 43 -6.46 -9.86 -8.53
CA PHE A 43 -5.79 -9.01 -7.53
C PHE A 43 -6.31 -7.56 -7.58
N GLY A 44 -7.61 -7.36 -7.83
CA GLY A 44 -8.22 -6.04 -7.95
C GLY A 44 -8.16 -5.21 -6.65
N ASP A 45 -8.08 -5.87 -5.50
CA ASP A 45 -7.98 -5.23 -4.18
C ASP A 45 -6.55 -4.81 -3.80
N VAL A 46 -5.56 -5.13 -4.64
CA VAL A 46 -4.15 -4.82 -4.36
C VAL A 46 -3.88 -3.37 -4.71
N ASP A 47 -3.55 -2.60 -3.70
CA ASP A 47 -3.10 -1.23 -3.86
C ASP A 47 -1.70 -1.17 -4.48
N VAL A 48 -1.66 -0.85 -5.77
CA VAL A 48 -0.42 -0.75 -6.54
C VAL A 48 0.48 0.36 -6.03
N GLU A 49 -0.05 1.43 -5.42
CA GLU A 49 0.76 2.53 -4.87
C GLU A 49 1.66 2.03 -3.73
N ARG A 50 1.20 1.03 -2.99
CA ARG A 50 1.94 0.44 -1.86
C ARG A 50 3.00 -0.58 -2.27
N LEU A 51 3.03 -0.99 -3.53
CA LEU A 51 4.06 -1.88 -4.05
C LEU A 51 5.37 -1.11 -4.26
N SER A 52 6.48 -1.74 -3.88
CA SER A 52 7.82 -1.24 -4.19
C SER A 52 8.06 -1.25 -5.72
N ASN A 53 8.93 -0.36 -6.21
CA ASN A 53 9.26 -0.33 -7.64
C ASN A 53 9.80 -1.68 -8.15
N ASN A 54 10.54 -2.42 -7.32
CA ASN A 54 11.01 -3.77 -7.68
C ASN A 54 9.84 -4.75 -7.87
N GLN A 55 8.84 -4.74 -6.98
CA GLN A 55 7.66 -5.58 -7.13
C GLN A 55 6.87 -5.20 -8.38
N VAL A 56 6.69 -3.91 -8.65
CA VAL A 56 6.01 -3.43 -9.87
C VAL A 56 6.74 -3.91 -11.12
N MET A 57 8.07 -3.80 -11.18
CA MET A 57 8.85 -4.25 -12.33
C MET A 57 8.83 -5.77 -12.52
N GLN A 58 8.85 -6.54 -11.43
CA GLN A 58 8.69 -8.00 -11.49
C GLN A 58 7.32 -8.38 -12.03
N ILE A 59 6.25 -7.80 -11.49
CA ILE A 59 4.88 -8.05 -11.95
C ILE A 59 4.72 -7.64 -13.42
N TYR A 60 5.26 -6.48 -13.80
CA TYR A 60 5.27 -6.01 -15.18
C TYR A 60 5.95 -7.02 -16.12
N SER A 61 7.11 -7.56 -15.74
CA SER A 61 7.80 -8.59 -16.53
C SER A 61 7.01 -9.89 -16.62
N LEU A 62 6.32 -10.29 -15.55
CA LEU A 62 5.49 -11.50 -15.54
C LEU A 62 4.31 -11.39 -16.48
N ILE A 63 3.61 -10.25 -16.49
CA ILE A 63 2.45 -10.00 -17.36
C ILE A 63 2.83 -10.06 -18.84
N HIS A 64 4.05 -9.66 -19.20
CA HIS A 64 4.56 -9.67 -20.57
C HIS A 64 5.35 -10.94 -20.92
N SER A 65 5.35 -11.96 -20.06
CA SER A 65 6.00 -13.23 -20.33
C SER A 65 5.09 -14.18 -21.12
N GLU A 66 5.66 -15.10 -21.89
CA GLU A 66 4.91 -16.15 -22.62
C GLU A 66 4.41 -17.29 -21.70
N ARG A 67 4.29 -17.04 -20.40
CA ARG A 67 3.85 -18.03 -19.41
C ARG A 67 2.33 -18.19 -19.43
N SER A 68 1.85 -19.31 -18.90
CA SER A 68 0.41 -19.50 -18.72
C SER A 68 -0.18 -18.50 -17.71
N GLN A 69 -1.45 -18.12 -17.87
CA GLN A 69 -2.10 -17.21 -16.92
C GLN A 69 -2.10 -17.76 -15.48
N GLY A 70 -2.19 -19.08 -15.31
CA GLY A 70 -2.12 -19.74 -14.01
C GLY A 70 -0.75 -19.52 -13.33
N ASP A 71 0.33 -19.70 -14.09
CA ASP A 71 1.69 -19.47 -13.59
C ASP A 71 1.92 -18.00 -13.24
N ILE A 72 1.49 -17.09 -14.12
CA ILE A 72 1.60 -15.64 -13.90
C ILE A 72 0.87 -15.27 -12.61
N ARG A 73 -0.36 -15.76 -12.41
CA ARG A 73 -1.15 -15.51 -11.20
C ARG A 73 -0.42 -16.01 -9.94
N GLN A 74 0.14 -17.20 -9.98
CA GLN A 74 0.87 -17.77 -8.84
C GLN A 74 2.13 -16.96 -8.51
N LEU A 75 2.86 -16.51 -9.52
CA LEU A 75 4.06 -15.70 -9.35
C LEU A 75 3.73 -14.29 -8.84
N ILE A 76 2.67 -13.65 -9.37
CA ILE A 76 2.17 -12.37 -8.87
C ILE A 76 1.79 -12.48 -7.39
N ARG A 77 1.10 -13.55 -6.98
CA ARG A 77 0.79 -13.80 -5.56
C ARG A 77 2.06 -13.83 -4.70
N SER A 78 3.08 -14.56 -5.14
CA SER A 78 4.38 -14.65 -4.45
C SER A 78 5.07 -13.29 -4.31
N THR A 79 5.01 -12.45 -5.36
CA THR A 79 5.61 -11.11 -5.37
C THR A 79 4.88 -10.13 -4.44
N ILE A 80 3.56 -10.25 -4.29
CA ILE A 80 2.72 -9.36 -3.46
C ILE A 80 2.71 -9.82 -1.99
N GLU A 81 2.73 -11.12 -1.74
CA GLU A 81 2.58 -11.71 -0.40
C GLU A 81 3.86 -12.41 0.15
N PRO A 82 5.07 -11.81 0.09
CA PRO A 82 6.25 -12.47 0.64
C PRO A 82 6.09 -12.77 2.15
N GLY A 83 5.30 -11.95 2.86
CA GLY A 83 5.10 -12.06 4.31
C GLY A 83 4.03 -13.04 4.79
N LEU A 84 3.12 -13.54 3.94
CA LEU A 84 2.09 -14.51 4.38
C LEU A 84 2.64 -15.94 4.38
N LEU A 85 3.48 -16.28 3.40
CA LEU A 85 4.22 -17.54 3.39
C LEU A 85 5.27 -17.57 4.51
N GLN A 86 6.00 -16.47 4.74
CA GLN A 86 6.91 -16.35 5.89
C GLN A 86 6.17 -16.48 7.22
N ARG A 87 5.03 -15.81 7.43
CA ARG A 87 4.22 -15.98 8.65
C ARG A 87 3.65 -17.40 8.84
N GLY A 88 3.42 -18.15 7.75
CA GLY A 88 3.01 -19.55 7.81
C GLY A 88 4.15 -20.47 8.23
N VAL A 89 5.33 -20.27 7.63
CA VAL A 89 6.54 -21.05 7.91
C VAL A 89 7.10 -20.72 9.30
N ASP A 90 7.14 -19.45 9.69
CA ASP A 90 7.58 -19.02 11.03
C ASP A 90 6.68 -19.61 12.11
N ARG A 91 5.35 -19.66 11.91
CA ARG A 91 4.42 -20.31 12.85
C ARG A 91 4.58 -21.83 12.93
N LEU A 92 4.99 -22.48 11.84
CA LEU A 92 5.32 -23.91 11.82
C LEU A 92 6.63 -24.18 12.54
N ARG A 93 7.63 -23.31 12.36
CA ARG A 93 8.92 -23.37 13.04
C ARG A 93 8.77 -23.16 14.55
N ASP A 94 7.94 -22.21 14.98
CA ASP A 94 7.73 -21.92 16.41
C ASP A 94 6.89 -23.00 17.13
N ARG A 95 6.35 -23.98 16.40
CA ARG A 95 5.56 -25.11 16.95
C ARG A 95 6.36 -26.43 17.04
N LEU A 96 7.58 -26.47 16.54
CA LEU A 96 8.49 -27.62 16.60
C LEU A 96 9.59 -27.38 17.62
#